data_AF-A0A455UCD7-F1
#
_entry.id   AF-A0A455UCD7-F1
#
_cell.length_a   1.000
_cell.length_b   1.000
_cell.length_c   1.000
_cell.angle_alpha   90.00
_cell.angle_beta   90.00
_cell.angle_gamma   90.00
#
_symmetry.space_group_name_H-M   'P 1'
#
loop_
_entity.id
_entity.type
_entity.pdbx_description
1 polymer ?
#
loop_
_entity_poly.entity_id
_entity_poly.type
_entity_poly.pdbx_seq_one_letter_code
_entity_poly.pdbx_strand_id
1 'polypeptide(L)' 'MLDFHGDLKASQTERFAQEVSAIIDVAAENDEVVVRLESAGGLVHAYGLAAAQLDRLRTAGLTTTVCIDKVAASGAI' A
#
# COMPACT_ATOMS: atom_id res chain seq x y z
N MET A 1 -9.18 6.28 -0.73
CA MET A 1 -8.28 5.60 -1.67
C MET A 1 -6.86 6.01 -1.34
N LEU A 2 -5.96 5.05 -1.12
CA LEU A 2 -4.54 5.27 -0.84
C LEU A 2 -3.72 4.92 -2.08
N ASP A 3 -2.73 5.73 -2.41
CA ASP A 3 -1.80 5.48 -3.51
C ASP A 3 -0.41 5.23 -2.96
N PHE A 4 0.11 4.02 -3.20
CA PHE A 4 1.48 3.67 -2.86
C PHE A 4 2.30 3.53 -4.13
N HIS A 5 3.25 4.44 -4.32
CA HIS A 5 4.25 4.36 -5.37
C HIS A 5 5.58 3.86 -4.79
N GLY A 6 5.98 2.66 -5.16
CA GLY A 6 7.28 2.12 -4.75
C GLY A 6 8.41 2.87 -5.48
N ASP A 7 9.10 3.76 -4.78
CA ASP A 7 10.34 4.39 -5.26
C ASP A 7 11.59 3.67 -4.72
N LEU A 8 12.73 3.83 -5.42
CA LEU A 8 14.01 3.23 -5.00
C LEU A 8 14.51 3.72 -3.64
N LYS A 9 13.97 4.85 -3.14
CA LYS A 9 14.40 5.51 -1.91
C LYS A 9 13.56 5.13 -0.70
N ALA A 10 12.53 4.29 -0.88
CA ALA A 10 11.54 3.95 0.14
C ALA A 10 10.87 5.16 0.81
N SER A 11 11.01 6.36 0.26
CA SER A 11 10.57 7.63 0.84
C SER A 11 9.05 7.72 0.95
N GLN A 12 8.34 7.07 0.03
CA GLN A 12 6.89 6.99 0.04
C GLN A 12 6.35 6.09 1.17
N THR A 13 7.21 5.30 1.82
CA THR A 13 6.74 4.30 2.77
C THR A 13 6.43 4.85 4.15
N GLU A 14 7.20 5.84 4.61
CA GLU A 14 6.88 6.55 5.85
C GLU A 14 5.54 7.30 5.71
N ARG A 15 5.35 7.95 4.56
CA ARG A 15 4.10 8.64 4.25
C ARG A 15 2.91 7.67 4.23
N PHE A 16 3.06 6.53 3.56
CA PHE A 16 2.01 5.51 3.52
C PHE A 16 1.66 4.97 4.91
N ALA A 17 2.66 4.76 5.78
CA ALA A 17 2.42 4.33 7.15
C ALA A 17 1.67 5.39 7.99
N GLN A 18 1.96 6.68 7.77
CA GLN A 18 1.22 7.77 8.41
C GLN A 18 -0.22 7.84 7.92
N GLU A 19 -0.45 7.74 6.61
CA GLU A 19 -1.79 7.77 6.02
C GLU A 19 -2.64 6.57 6.48
N VAL A 20 -2.05 5.37 6.58
CA VAL A 20 -2.72 4.19 7.14
C VAL A 20 -3.08 4.38 8.61
N SER A 21 -2.20 4.98 9.41
CA SER A 21 -2.49 5.25 10.83
C SER A 21 -3.65 6.25 10.96
N ALA A 22 -3.64 7.32 10.16
CA ALA A 22 -4.73 8.30 10.14
C ALA A 22 -6.07 7.69 9.72
N ILE A 23 -6.08 6.76 8.76
CA ILE A 23 -7.29 6.05 8.35
C ILE A 23 -7.82 5.16 9.48
N ILE A 24 -6.95 4.39 10.14
CA ILE A 24 -7.37 3.53 11.26
C ILE A 24 -8.01 4.37 12.37
N ASP A 25 -7.51 5.58 12.63
CA ASP A 25 -8.03 6.46 13.68
C ASP A 25 -9.41 7.05 13.38
N VAL A 26 -9.79 7.16 12.09
CA VAL A 26 -11.06 7.82 11.68
C VAL A 26 -12.07 6.88 11.04
N ALA A 27 -11.67 5.68 10.64
CA ALA A 27 -12.53 4.74 9.92
C ALA A 27 -13.58 4.07 10.83
N ALA A 28 -14.77 3.85 10.30
CA ALA A 28 -15.87 3.14 10.94
C ALA A 28 -15.94 1.66 10.50
N GLU A 29 -16.70 0.83 11.23
CA GLU A 29 -16.82 -0.62 10.99
C GLU A 29 -17.28 -1.03 9.57
N ASN A 30 -17.88 -0.11 8.80
CA ASN A 30 -18.35 -0.39 7.44
C ASN A 30 -17.52 0.31 6.34
N ASP A 31 -16.40 0.95 6.71
CA ASP A 31 -15.56 1.63 5.74
C ASP A 31 -14.67 0.63 4.99
N GLU A 32 -14.51 0.89 3.70
CA GLU A 32 -13.61 0.14 2.83
C GLU A 32 -12.38 0.99 2.47
N VAL A 33 -11.21 0.39 2.66
CA VAL A 33 -9.93 1.00 2.31
C VAL A 33 -9.39 0.37 1.03
N VAL A 34 -9.39 1.15 -0.04
CA VAL A 34 -8.79 0.75 -1.32
C VAL A 34 -7.36 1.27 -1.39
N VAL A 35 -6.40 0.36 -1.55
CA VAL A 35 -4.97 0.65 -1.72
C VAL A 35 -4.56 0.35 -3.15
N ARG A 36 -4.06 1.36 -3.87
CA ARG A 36 -3.49 1.21 -5.21
C ARG A 36 -1.97 1.15 -5.11
N LEU A 37 -1.42 0.00 -5.45
CA LEU A 37 0.00 -0.29 -5.43
C LEU A 37 0.55 -0.16 -6.86
N GLU A 38 1.34 0.87 -7.09
CA GLU A 38 2.11 1.06 -8.32
C GLU A 38 3.56 0.65 -8.11
N SER A 39 4.09 -0.17 -9.01
CA SER A 39 5.49 -0.58 -8.99
C SER A 39 6.10 -0.55 -10.38
N ALA A 40 7.24 0.12 -10.52
CA ALA A 40 8.03 0.14 -11.75
C ALA A 40 8.85 -1.15 -11.98
N GLY A 41 8.68 -2.18 -11.14
CA GLY A 41 9.49 -3.41 -11.16
C GLY A 41 10.80 -3.26 -10.38
N GLY A 42 11.25 -4.35 -9.74
CA GLY A 42 12.56 -4.42 -9.07
C GLY A 42 12.63 -4.08 -7.57
N LEU A 43 11.52 -3.71 -6.92
CA LEU A 43 11.50 -3.28 -5.52
C LEU A 43 10.81 -4.30 -4.59
N VAL A 44 11.44 -5.48 -4.42
CA VAL A 44 10.94 -6.55 -3.53
C VAL A 44 10.73 -6.06 -2.08
N HIS A 45 11.59 -5.16 -1.59
CA HIS A 45 11.49 -4.63 -0.23
C HIS A 45 10.29 -3.69 -0.02
N ALA A 46 9.87 -2.94 -1.04
CA ALA A 46 8.73 -2.03 -0.94
C ALA A 46 7.41 -2.79 -0.71
N TYR A 47 7.27 -3.98 -1.31
CA TYR A 47 6.11 -4.84 -1.08
C TYR A 47 6.00 -5.37 0.35
N GLY A 48 7.13 -5.68 0.99
CA GLY A 48 7.14 -6.18 2.38
C GLY A 48 6.63 -5.13 3.37
N LEU A 49 7.04 -3.87 3.21
CA LEU A 49 6.60 -2.81 4.10
C LEU A 49 5.16 -2.35 3.79
N ALA A 50 4.74 -2.34 2.52
CA ALA A 50 3.35 -2.13 2.16
C ALA A 50 2.45 -3.24 2.73
N ALA A 51 2.88 -4.50 2.66
CA ALA A 51 2.16 -5.64 3.26
C ALA A 51 1.98 -5.48 4.78
N ALA A 52 3.00 -4.97 5.50
CA ALA A 52 2.89 -4.71 6.93
C ALA A 52 1.82 -3.65 7.25
N GLN A 53 1.64 -2.63 6.40
CA GLN A 53 0.58 -1.63 6.61
C GLN A 53 -0.81 -2.18 6.25
N LEU A 54 -0.92 -3.02 5.22
CA LEU A 54 -2.16 -3.71 4.89
C LEU A 54 -2.62 -4.64 6.03
N ASP A 55 -1.66 -5.29 6.70
CA ASP A 55 -1.96 -6.13 7.87
C ASP A 55 -2.50 -5.31 9.05
N ARG A 56 -2.04 -4.06 9.21
CA ARG A 56 -2.60 -3.13 10.21
C ARG A 56 -4.05 -2.77 9.90
N LEU A 57 -4.39 -2.48 8.64
CA LEU A 57 -5.76 -2.20 8.23
C LEU A 57 -6.67 -3.41 8.51
N ARG A 58 -6.18 -4.62 8.19
CA ARG A 58 -6.89 -5.87 8.47
C ARG A 58 -7.08 -6.11 9.97
N THR A 59 -6.05 -5.85 10.77
CA THR A 59 -6.09 -6.00 12.24
C THR A 59 -7.05 -5.00 12.89
N ALA A 60 -7.20 -3.82 12.29
CA ALA A 60 -8.20 -2.83 12.69
C ALA A 60 -9.64 -3.22 12.29
N GLY A 61 -9.85 -4.36 11.65
CA GLY A 61 -11.18 -4.82 11.22
C GLY A 61 -11.70 -4.17 9.95
N LEU A 62 -10.86 -3.40 9.24
CA LEU A 62 -11.27 -2.67 8.04
C LEU A 62 -11.26 -3.58 6.81
N THR A 63 -12.31 -3.46 6.00
CA THR A 63 -12.35 -4.12 4.69
C THR A 63 -11.28 -3.47 3.82
N THR A 64 -10.30 -4.24 3.37
CA THR A 64 -9.16 -3.72 2.63
C THR A 64 -9.08 -4.36 1.25
N THR A 65 -9.18 -3.54 0.21
CA THR A 65 -9.09 -3.95 -1.20
C THR A 65 -7.78 -3.44 -1.78
N VAL A 66 -6.99 -4.32 -2.38
CA VAL A 66 -5.67 -3.95 -2.95
C VAL A 66 -5.73 -4.07 -4.47
N CYS A 67 -5.52 -2.95 -5.15
CA CYS A 67 -5.38 -2.87 -6.59
C CYS A 67 -3.89 -2.76 -6.94
N ILE A 68 -3.34 -3.74 -7.64
CA ILE A 68 -1.95 -3.69 -8.10
C ILE A 68 -1.95 -3.21 -9.55
N ASP A 69 -1.51 -1.98 -9.77
CA ASP A 69 -1.31 -1.46 -11.12
C ASP A 69 0.11 -1.84 -11.56
N LYS A 70 0.18 -2.89 -12.38
CA LYS A 70 1.43 -3.46 -12.86
C LYS A 70 1.84 -2.70 -14.11
N VAL A 71 2.65 -1.64 -13.97
CA VAL A 71 3.48 -1.20 -15.11
C VAL A 71 4.52 -2.27 -15.33
N ALA A 72 4.26 -3.15 -16.30
CA ALA A 72 5.27 -4.00 -16.91
C ALA A 72 6.27 -3.09 -17.65
N ALA A 73 7.28 -2.57 -16.96
CA ALA A 73 8.42 -1.90 -17.60
C ALA A 73 9.59 -2.90 -17.73
N SER A 74 9.65 -3.51 -18.93
CA SER A 74 10.75 -4.20 -19.59
C SER A 74 11.63 -5.17 -18.79
N GLY A 75 11.44 -6.47 -19.03
CA GLY A 75 12.38 -7.52 -18.63
C GLY A 75 11.91 -8.92 -19.00
N ALA A 76 11.25 -9.08 -20.14
CA ALA A 76 11.26 -10.37 -20.84
C ALA A 76 12.47 -10.35 -21.76
N ILE A 77 13.62 -10.67 -21.18
CA ILE A 77 14.77 -11.24 -21.88
C ILE A 77 15.38 -12.28 -20.94
#